data_AF-A0AAD1TL85-F1
#
_entry.id   AF-A0AAD1TL85-F1
#
_cell.length_a   1.000
_cell.length_b   1.000
_cell.length_c   1.000
_cell.angle_alpha   90.00
_cell.angle_beta   90.00
_cell.angle_gamma   90.00
#
_symmetry.space_group_name_H-M   'P 1'
#
loop_
_entity.id
_entity.type
_entity.pdbx_description
1 polymer ?
#
loop_
_entity_poly.entity_id
_entity_poly.type
_entity_poly.pdbx_seq_one_letter_code
_entity_poly.pdbx_strand_id
1 'polypeptide(L)'
;MSYTGVKVDCETLLSRFQETDSVRFEDFLKIWQDVKFSNIFLGGMRSLEMNKFTKESFAVACLYFLPPYTFQIRVGALYLLYGLYNTQLCQPKQKIRVALKDWHELESFHQDLLNAQHLDAVYIFRQMRLSRAFHFTGMPTLLTFRSIKKPTNSAGKEEFKDIRDKVKDLVSTDTLEEMLNIHEHYQKTKCLISADKSKPDKALSLIKDGFVDSLKNLVTEHQQWKKRTRKPRTEAEEKEATSQESEGSERARALAKIKSKSYNCVTVAPKSRRHRQVEMASVTPASNSKKRTRQKARKSTRKTAIKQEALDLEDDKEGGSKRRPKSTRLPIIPEEDSSSSSEEMPVVKRRRTSKKRGKTS
;
A
#
# COMPACT_ATOMS: atom_id res chain seq x y z
N MET A 1 -7.87 -0.91 -13.57
CA MET A 1 -8.13 0.43 -14.11
C MET A 1 -7.58 1.36 -13.05
N SER A 2 -6.61 2.20 -13.35
CA SER A 2 -6.19 3.22 -12.38
C SER A 2 -7.29 4.29 -12.40
N TYR A 3 -7.92 4.58 -11.28
CA TYR A 3 -8.86 5.71 -11.20
C TYR A 3 -8.05 7.02 -11.22
N THR A 4 -7.60 7.44 -12.41
CA THR A 4 -6.85 8.70 -12.58
C THR A 4 -7.69 9.90 -12.17
N GLY A 5 -9.02 9.84 -12.36
CA GLY A 5 -9.95 10.91 -11.97
C GLY A 5 -9.90 11.24 -10.47
N VAL A 6 -9.99 10.23 -9.59
CA VAL A 6 -9.96 10.51 -8.14
C VAL A 6 -8.64 11.11 -7.67
N LYS A 7 -7.52 10.77 -8.34
CA LYS A 7 -6.23 11.41 -8.06
C LYS A 7 -6.29 12.91 -8.35
N VAL A 8 -6.82 13.29 -9.52
CA VAL A 8 -6.99 14.69 -9.92
C VAL A 8 -7.95 15.43 -8.99
N ASP A 9 -9.05 14.81 -8.60
CA ASP A 9 -10.03 15.43 -7.69
C ASP A 9 -9.42 15.68 -6.30
N CYS A 10 -8.70 14.69 -5.75
CA CYS A 10 -7.96 14.83 -4.49
C CYS A 10 -6.89 15.94 -4.59
N GLU A 11 -6.12 15.98 -5.68
CA GLU A 11 -5.11 17.02 -5.90
C GLU A 11 -5.72 18.41 -6.07
N THR A 12 -6.86 18.52 -6.73
CA THR A 12 -7.56 19.80 -6.90
C THR A 12 -8.03 20.32 -5.54
N LEU A 13 -8.61 19.45 -4.72
CA LEU A 13 -9.04 19.80 -3.36
C LEU A 13 -7.84 20.24 -2.50
N LEU A 14 -6.75 19.47 -2.52
CA LEU A 14 -5.54 19.80 -1.75
C LEU A 14 -4.85 21.08 -2.25
N SER A 15 -4.85 21.34 -3.56
CA SER A 15 -4.30 22.58 -4.14
C SER A 15 -5.10 23.81 -3.65
N ARG A 16 -6.44 23.74 -3.71
CA ARG A 16 -7.30 24.81 -3.16
C ARG A 16 -7.11 24.99 -1.66
N PHE A 17 -6.89 23.91 -0.92
CA PHE A 17 -6.62 24.00 0.51
C PHE A 17 -5.28 24.67 0.77
N GLN A 18 -4.25 24.34 -0.01
CA GLN A 18 -2.94 24.99 0.07
C GLN A 18 -3.07 26.52 -0.14
N GLU A 19 -3.85 26.97 -1.11
CA GLU A 19 -4.09 28.39 -1.41
C GLU A 19 -4.74 29.18 -0.25
N THR A 20 -5.40 28.51 0.70
CA THR A 20 -5.98 29.19 1.87
C THR A 20 -4.95 29.63 2.90
N ASP A 21 -3.70 29.13 2.81
CA ASP A 21 -2.65 29.27 3.83
C ASP A 21 -3.12 28.93 5.27
N SER A 22 -4.21 28.16 5.38
CA SER A 22 -4.82 27.71 6.63
C SER A 22 -4.66 26.20 6.78
N VAL A 23 -4.56 25.77 8.04
CA VAL A 23 -4.54 24.36 8.45
C VAL A 23 -5.82 23.95 9.19
N ARG A 24 -6.81 24.85 9.26
CA ARG A 24 -8.05 24.64 10.01
C ARG A 24 -9.01 23.73 9.25
N PHE A 25 -9.69 22.86 9.98
CA PHE A 25 -10.69 21.95 9.42
C PHE A 25 -11.89 22.71 8.81
N GLU A 26 -12.25 23.87 9.37
CA GLU A 26 -13.37 24.68 8.87
C GLU A 26 -13.15 25.16 7.43
N ASP A 27 -11.94 25.62 7.10
CA ASP A 27 -11.61 26.07 5.75
C ASP A 27 -11.55 24.90 4.77
N PHE A 28 -10.98 23.78 5.20
CA PHE A 28 -11.04 22.53 4.45
C PHE A 28 -12.49 22.11 4.16
N LEU A 29 -13.37 22.20 5.16
CA LEU A 29 -14.77 21.81 5.03
C LEU A 29 -15.54 22.68 4.03
N LYS A 30 -15.27 23.99 3.99
CA LYS A 30 -15.84 24.89 2.98
C LYS A 30 -15.47 24.43 1.56
N ILE A 31 -14.19 24.12 1.35
CA ILE A 31 -13.69 23.62 0.05
C ILE A 31 -14.35 22.27 -0.29
N TRP A 32 -14.39 21.34 0.68
CA TRP A 32 -15.02 20.02 0.52
C TRP A 32 -16.47 20.12 0.04
N GLN A 33 -17.23 21.07 0.62
CA GLN A 33 -18.62 21.34 0.25
C GLN A 33 -18.74 21.99 -1.13
N ASP A 34 -17.88 22.98 -1.43
CA ASP A 34 -17.87 23.68 -2.71
C ASP A 34 -17.62 22.72 -3.88
N VAL A 35 -16.63 21.83 -3.76
CA VAL A 35 -16.37 20.80 -4.78
C VAL A 35 -17.33 19.60 -4.72
N LYS A 36 -18.31 19.63 -3.80
CA LYS A 36 -19.32 18.58 -3.58
C LYS A 36 -18.71 17.18 -3.37
N PHE A 37 -17.57 17.11 -2.70
CA PHE A 37 -16.79 15.87 -2.56
C PHE A 37 -17.52 14.78 -1.77
N SER A 38 -18.53 15.15 -0.96
CA SER A 38 -19.44 14.20 -0.30
C SER A 38 -20.10 13.22 -1.27
N ASN A 39 -20.27 13.62 -2.54
CA ASN A 39 -20.97 12.83 -3.56
C ASN A 39 -20.04 11.86 -4.31
N ILE A 40 -18.76 11.78 -3.95
CA ILE A 40 -17.76 10.96 -4.66
C ILE A 40 -18.15 9.48 -4.81
N PHE A 41 -18.95 8.94 -3.87
CA PHE A 41 -19.40 7.56 -3.89
C PHE A 41 -20.80 7.35 -4.52
N LEU A 42 -21.51 8.41 -4.92
CA LEU A 42 -22.91 8.35 -5.38
C LEU A 42 -23.10 7.92 -6.86
N GLY A 43 -22.06 7.40 -7.50
CA GLY A 43 -22.06 7.02 -8.93
C GLY A 43 -22.74 5.69 -9.29
N GLY A 44 -23.61 5.12 -8.44
CA GLY A 44 -24.31 3.86 -8.74
C GLY A 44 -23.39 2.64 -8.91
N MET A 45 -22.22 2.63 -8.26
CA MET A 45 -21.23 1.56 -8.38
C MET A 45 -21.72 0.25 -7.76
N ARG A 46 -21.34 -0.89 -8.37
CA ARG A 46 -21.54 -2.20 -7.73
C ARG A 46 -20.67 -2.32 -6.47
N SER A 47 -21.10 -3.11 -5.48
CA SER A 47 -20.39 -3.24 -4.20
C SER A 47 -18.88 -3.56 -4.34
N LEU A 48 -18.51 -4.50 -5.23
CA LEU A 48 -17.10 -4.84 -5.46
C LEU A 48 -16.29 -3.70 -6.09
N GLU A 49 -16.91 -2.92 -6.96
CA GLU A 49 -16.30 -1.77 -7.61
C GLU A 49 -16.14 -0.62 -6.62
N MET A 50 -17.17 -0.34 -5.84
CA MET A 50 -17.12 0.64 -4.75
C MET A 50 -16.02 0.31 -3.73
N ASN A 51 -15.85 -0.96 -3.36
CA ASN A 51 -14.77 -1.39 -2.48
C ASN A 51 -13.38 -1.15 -3.09
N LYS A 52 -13.22 -1.38 -4.39
CA LYS A 52 -11.96 -1.10 -5.10
C LYS A 52 -11.70 0.40 -5.18
N PHE A 53 -12.70 1.16 -5.62
CA PHE A 53 -12.65 2.61 -5.71
C PHE A 53 -12.28 3.24 -4.35
N THR A 54 -12.98 2.88 -3.28
CA THR A 54 -12.71 3.38 -1.92
C THR A 54 -11.27 3.08 -1.47
N LYS A 55 -10.76 1.87 -1.73
CA LYS A 55 -9.37 1.52 -1.42
C LYS A 55 -8.37 2.34 -2.22
N GLU A 56 -8.65 2.59 -3.50
CA GLU A 56 -7.81 3.43 -4.35
C GLU A 56 -7.86 4.91 -3.91
N SER A 57 -9.03 5.44 -3.54
CA SER A 57 -9.17 6.80 -2.98
C SER A 57 -8.35 6.96 -1.69
N PHE A 58 -8.40 5.97 -0.79
CA PHE A 58 -7.56 5.97 0.41
C PHE A 58 -6.08 5.88 0.08
N ALA A 59 -5.68 5.05 -0.89
CA ALA A 59 -4.27 4.96 -1.28
C ALA A 59 -3.74 6.28 -1.83
N VAL A 60 -4.54 7.00 -2.62
CA VAL A 60 -4.21 8.35 -3.13
C VAL A 60 -4.09 9.35 -1.98
N ALA A 61 -5.05 9.39 -1.06
CA ALA A 61 -5.00 10.33 0.06
C ALA A 61 -3.84 10.01 1.03
N CYS A 62 -3.58 8.72 1.30
CA CYS A 62 -2.44 8.27 2.10
C CYS A 62 -1.08 8.65 1.50
N LEU A 63 -0.97 8.70 0.17
CA LEU A 63 0.25 9.18 -0.48
C LEU A 63 0.60 10.58 0.03
N TYR A 64 -0.37 11.50 0.04
CA TYR A 64 -0.19 12.90 0.46
C TYR A 64 -0.05 13.09 1.97
N PHE A 65 -0.48 12.10 2.76
CA PHE A 65 -0.37 12.14 4.22
C PHE A 65 1.05 11.86 4.73
N LEU A 66 1.86 11.15 3.95
CA LEU A 66 3.23 10.76 4.30
C LEU A 66 4.27 11.78 3.80
N PRO A 67 5.49 11.82 4.35
CA PRO A 67 6.58 12.62 3.79
C PRO A 67 6.84 12.27 2.31
N PRO A 68 7.30 13.22 1.46
CA PRO A 68 7.91 14.52 1.79
C PRO A 68 7.01 15.74 1.53
N TYR A 69 5.68 15.61 1.65
CA TYR A 69 4.76 16.73 1.44
C TYR A 69 4.79 17.75 2.59
N THR A 70 4.41 18.99 2.29
CA THR A 70 4.37 20.07 3.28
C THR A 70 3.41 19.76 4.41
N PHE A 71 3.61 20.42 5.56
CA PHE A 71 2.76 20.26 6.74
C PHE A 71 1.28 20.48 6.43
N GLN A 72 0.94 21.57 5.73
CA GLN A 72 -0.43 21.89 5.35
C GLN A 72 -1.05 20.82 4.44
N ILE A 73 -0.32 20.31 3.44
CA ILE A 73 -0.80 19.22 2.57
C ILE A 73 -1.04 17.94 3.38
N ARG A 74 -0.15 17.60 4.32
CA ARG A 74 -0.33 16.43 5.18
C ARG A 74 -1.56 16.56 6.08
N VAL A 75 -1.82 17.76 6.63
CA VAL A 75 -3.05 18.06 7.38
C VAL A 75 -4.28 17.93 6.48
N GLY A 76 -4.24 18.51 5.27
CA GLY A 76 -5.33 18.39 4.29
C GLY A 76 -5.59 16.93 3.89
N ALA A 77 -4.54 16.12 3.74
CA ALA A 77 -4.64 14.70 3.45
C ALA A 77 -5.28 13.91 4.61
N LEU A 78 -4.99 14.28 5.87
CA LEU A 78 -5.66 13.72 7.03
C LEU A 78 -7.17 14.03 7.01
N TYR A 79 -7.55 15.28 6.72
CA TYR A 79 -8.95 15.68 6.59
C TYR A 79 -9.65 14.97 5.43
N LEU A 80 -8.97 14.80 4.30
CA LEU A 80 -9.44 14.06 3.14
C LEU A 80 -9.70 12.59 3.49
N LEU A 81 -8.76 11.93 4.18
CA LEU A 81 -8.94 10.55 4.67
C LEU A 81 -10.13 10.44 5.62
N TYR A 82 -10.28 11.38 6.54
CA TYR A 82 -11.41 11.44 7.46
C TYR A 82 -12.75 11.60 6.72
N GLY A 83 -12.82 12.52 5.76
CA GLY A 83 -13.99 12.75 4.92
C GLY A 83 -14.37 11.47 4.15
N LEU A 84 -13.42 10.91 3.39
CA LEU A 84 -13.61 9.68 2.61
C LEU A 84 -14.05 8.49 3.48
N TYR A 85 -13.48 8.34 4.68
CA TYR A 85 -13.81 7.24 5.58
C TYR A 85 -15.24 7.32 6.14
N ASN A 86 -15.76 8.55 6.31
CA ASN A 86 -17.09 8.78 6.83
C ASN A 86 -18.16 8.83 5.74
N THR A 87 -17.82 9.26 4.51
CA THR A 87 -18.77 9.32 3.38
C THR A 87 -18.83 8.02 2.56
N GLN A 88 -17.90 7.08 2.76
CA GLN A 88 -17.97 5.79 2.05
C GLN A 88 -19.29 5.06 2.28
N LEU A 89 -19.80 4.43 1.23
CA LEU A 89 -21.04 3.64 1.26
C LEU A 89 -20.77 2.13 1.38
N CYS A 90 -19.51 1.74 1.61
CA CYS A 90 -19.11 0.34 1.74
C CYS A 90 -19.66 -0.30 3.02
N GLN A 91 -20.19 -1.52 2.88
CA GLN A 91 -20.61 -2.36 3.99
C GLN A 91 -19.96 -3.75 3.85
N PRO A 92 -19.06 -4.16 4.79
CA PRO A 92 -18.52 -3.36 5.89
C PRO A 92 -17.63 -2.20 5.39
N LYS A 93 -17.41 -1.19 6.25
CA LYS A 93 -16.54 -0.06 5.94
C LYS A 93 -15.12 -0.54 5.59
N GLN A 94 -14.58 -0.05 4.49
CA GLN A 94 -13.19 -0.26 4.13
C GLN A 94 -12.28 0.55 5.05
N LYS A 95 -11.15 -0.06 5.41
CA LYS A 95 -10.12 0.53 6.26
C LYS A 95 -8.99 1.12 5.41
N ILE A 96 -8.34 2.13 5.97
CA ILE A 96 -7.22 2.83 5.37
C ILE A 96 -5.96 1.99 5.61
N ARG A 97 -5.30 1.58 4.52
CA ARG A 97 -4.10 0.75 4.59
C ARG A 97 -2.89 1.62 4.94
N VAL A 98 -2.17 1.25 5.98
CA VAL A 98 -0.91 1.90 6.39
C VAL A 98 0.16 0.82 6.50
N ALA A 99 1.34 1.06 5.93
CA ALA A 99 2.46 0.14 6.11
C ALA A 99 3.09 0.33 7.49
N LEU A 100 3.49 -0.75 8.15
CA LEU A 100 4.02 -0.68 9.51
C LEU A 100 5.27 0.21 9.60
N LYS A 101 6.13 0.18 8.57
CA LYS A 101 7.32 1.04 8.46
C LYS A 101 7.00 2.54 8.45
N ASP A 102 5.81 2.93 7.99
CA ASP A 102 5.41 4.32 7.83
C ASP A 102 4.66 4.83 9.09
N TRP A 103 4.38 3.95 10.06
CA TRP A 103 3.60 4.31 11.25
C TRP A 103 4.32 5.31 12.15
N HIS A 104 5.63 5.15 12.34
CA HIS A 104 6.45 6.08 13.12
C HIS A 104 6.36 7.51 12.56
N GLU A 105 6.34 7.67 11.24
CA GLU A 105 6.17 8.98 10.58
C GLU A 105 4.82 9.64 10.87
N LEU A 106 3.77 8.83 11.03
CA LEU A 106 2.44 9.32 11.39
C LEU A 106 2.36 9.68 12.88
N GLU A 107 3.05 8.93 13.73
CA GLU A 107 3.10 9.20 15.17
C GLU A 107 3.93 10.45 15.47
N SER A 108 5.07 10.63 14.79
CA SER A 108 5.85 11.88 14.82
C SER A 108 4.99 13.06 14.33
N PHE A 109 4.28 12.91 13.22
CA PHE A 109 3.40 13.96 12.72
C PHE A 109 2.26 14.30 13.68
N HIS A 110 1.73 13.32 14.40
CA HIS A 110 0.74 13.57 15.45
C HIS A 110 1.34 14.41 16.60
N GLN A 111 2.58 14.15 17.00
CA GLN A 111 3.29 14.99 17.97
C GLN A 111 3.51 16.41 17.43
N ASP A 112 3.86 16.57 16.16
CA ASP A 112 3.99 17.90 15.54
C ASP A 112 2.66 18.67 15.59
N LEU A 113 1.52 18.00 15.35
CA LEU A 113 0.19 18.62 15.46
C LEU A 113 -0.15 19.05 16.89
N LEU A 114 0.26 18.26 17.90
CA LEU A 114 0.09 18.60 19.31
C LEU A 114 0.95 19.81 19.69
N ASN A 115 2.22 19.80 19.30
CA ASN A 115 3.17 20.88 19.56
C ASN A 115 2.73 22.20 18.92
N ALA A 116 2.19 22.13 17.69
CA ALA A 116 1.64 23.27 16.97
C ALA A 116 0.21 23.65 17.41
N GLN A 117 -0.39 22.95 18.38
CA GLN A 117 -1.73 23.19 18.93
C GLN A 117 -2.87 23.16 17.89
N HIS A 118 -2.74 22.35 16.83
CA HIS A 118 -3.81 22.15 15.84
C HIS A 118 -4.82 21.10 16.32
N LEU A 119 -5.63 21.48 17.31
CA LEU A 119 -6.52 20.59 18.07
C LEU A 119 -7.56 19.86 17.22
N ASP A 120 -8.03 20.48 16.14
CA ASP A 120 -8.95 19.90 15.15
C ASP A 120 -8.31 18.71 14.41
N ALA A 121 -7.08 18.87 13.91
CA ALA A 121 -6.33 17.79 13.29
C ALA A 121 -5.99 16.68 14.29
N VAL A 122 -5.58 17.05 15.51
CA VAL A 122 -5.33 16.11 16.62
C VAL A 122 -6.58 15.29 16.93
N TYR A 123 -7.73 15.96 17.05
CA TYR A 123 -9.01 15.31 17.30
C TYR A 123 -9.37 14.33 16.18
N ILE A 124 -9.25 14.74 14.92
CA ILE A 124 -9.55 13.89 13.76
C ILE A 124 -8.65 12.65 13.74
N PHE A 125 -7.35 12.82 13.94
CA PHE A 125 -6.41 11.70 14.00
C PHE A 125 -6.78 10.71 15.13
N ARG A 126 -7.08 11.24 16.32
CA ARG A 126 -7.52 10.43 17.47
C ARG A 126 -8.84 9.71 17.19
N GLN A 127 -9.80 10.39 16.58
CA GLN A 127 -11.10 9.83 16.22
C GLN A 127 -10.96 8.66 15.23
N MET A 128 -10.11 8.81 14.21
CA MET A 128 -9.82 7.73 13.25
C MET A 128 -9.17 6.51 13.91
N ARG A 129 -8.33 6.70 14.93
CA ARG A 129 -7.76 5.60 15.72
C ARG A 129 -8.85 4.89 16.53
N LEU A 130 -9.70 5.64 17.24
CA LEU A 130 -10.80 5.09 18.03
C LEU A 130 -11.80 4.31 17.17
N SER A 131 -12.11 4.81 15.98
CA SER A 131 -12.98 4.12 15.03
C SER A 131 -12.32 2.93 14.31
N ARG A 132 -11.06 2.59 14.66
CA ARG A 132 -10.26 1.53 14.01
C ARG A 132 -10.23 1.67 12.48
N ALA A 133 -10.13 2.91 12.00
CA ALA A 133 -10.12 3.22 10.57
C ALA A 133 -8.87 2.70 9.86
N PHE A 134 -7.74 2.60 10.57
CA PHE A 134 -6.48 2.12 10.01
C PHE A 134 -6.38 0.59 10.01
N HIS A 135 -5.81 0.05 8.94
CA HIS A 135 -5.43 -1.34 8.78
C HIS A 135 -3.92 -1.41 8.56
N PHE A 136 -3.22 -1.92 9.59
CA PHE A 136 -1.77 -2.07 9.59
C PHE A 136 -1.35 -3.25 8.73
N THR A 137 -0.38 -3.02 7.86
CA THR A 137 0.03 -3.99 6.83
C THR A 137 1.54 -3.96 6.61
N GLY A 138 2.10 -5.02 6.02
CA GLY A 138 3.54 -5.05 5.70
C GLY A 138 3.93 -4.14 4.53
N MET A 139 3.04 -3.91 3.56
CA MET A 139 3.32 -3.14 2.34
C MET A 139 2.23 -2.10 2.10
N PRO A 140 2.55 -0.87 1.65
CA PRO A 140 1.56 0.20 1.45
C PRO A 140 0.58 -0.15 0.32
N THR A 141 1.05 -0.82 -0.73
CA THR A 141 0.22 -1.31 -1.84
C THR A 141 -0.20 -2.76 -1.62
N LEU A 142 -1.39 -3.11 -2.11
CA LEU A 142 -1.85 -4.50 -2.12
C LEU A 142 -1.10 -5.26 -3.21
N LEU A 143 -0.38 -6.31 -2.81
CA LEU A 143 0.29 -7.19 -3.77
C LEU A 143 -0.72 -8.21 -4.30
N THR A 144 -0.86 -8.29 -5.62
CA THR A 144 -1.68 -9.30 -6.29
C THR A 144 -0.80 -10.33 -7.00
N PHE A 145 -1.09 -11.61 -6.80
CA PHE A 145 -0.37 -12.70 -7.45
C PHE A 145 -0.55 -12.62 -8.98
N ARG A 146 0.54 -12.78 -9.74
CA ARG A 146 0.62 -12.70 -11.22
C ARG A 146 0.36 -11.33 -11.87
N SER A 147 0.19 -10.25 -11.11
CA SER A 147 0.20 -8.91 -11.70
C SER A 147 1.64 -8.39 -11.79
N ILE A 148 2.34 -8.66 -12.89
CA ILE A 148 3.57 -7.94 -13.23
C ILE A 148 3.14 -6.59 -13.80
N LYS A 149 2.59 -5.72 -12.95
CA LYS A 149 2.55 -4.30 -13.26
C LYS A 149 3.71 -3.70 -12.52
N LYS A 150 4.64 -3.09 -13.27
CA LYS A 150 5.64 -2.22 -12.65
C LYS A 150 4.87 -1.29 -11.71
N PRO A 151 5.28 -1.13 -10.44
CA PRO A 151 4.69 -0.11 -9.60
C PRO A 151 4.83 1.18 -10.40
N THR A 152 3.71 1.72 -10.89
CA THR A 152 3.73 3.08 -11.38
C THR A 152 4.12 3.86 -10.14
N ASN A 153 5.35 4.38 -10.12
CA ASN A 153 5.73 5.42 -9.18
C ASN A 153 4.68 6.50 -9.34
N SER A 154 3.63 6.45 -8.54
CA SER A 154 2.65 7.51 -8.44
C SER A 154 3.38 8.60 -7.70
N ALA A 155 4.31 9.27 -8.39
CA ALA A 155 4.84 10.52 -7.95
C ALA A 155 3.59 11.40 -7.73
N GLY A 156 3.35 11.76 -6.48
CA GLY A 156 2.35 12.77 -6.18
C GLY A 156 2.84 14.11 -6.69
N LYS A 157 1.95 15.09 -6.71
CA LYS A 157 2.21 16.43 -7.25
C LYS A 157 3.47 17.02 -6.61
N GLU A 158 4.46 17.38 -7.42
CA GLU A 158 5.75 17.89 -6.91
C GLU A 158 5.60 19.23 -6.20
N GLU A 159 4.63 20.04 -6.63
CA GLU A 159 4.25 21.32 -6.04
C GLU A 159 3.86 21.23 -4.56
N PHE A 160 3.39 20.06 -4.12
CA PHE A 160 3.00 19.82 -2.74
C PHE A 160 4.16 19.45 -1.83
N LYS A 161 5.33 19.15 -2.40
CA LYS A 161 6.53 18.88 -1.61
C LYS A 161 7.08 20.20 -1.13
N ASP A 162 7.83 20.20 -0.03
CA ASP A 162 8.54 21.42 0.36
C ASP A 162 9.58 21.77 -0.72
N ILE A 163 9.21 22.77 -1.54
CA ILE A 163 10.04 23.32 -2.63
C ILE A 163 11.20 24.10 -2.00
N ARG A 164 10.96 24.73 -0.84
CA ARG A 164 11.93 25.58 -0.18
C ARG A 164 12.99 24.74 0.48
N ASP A 165 14.18 24.77 -0.11
CA ASP A 165 15.37 24.32 0.57
C ASP A 165 15.76 25.40 1.56
N LYS A 166 15.21 25.34 2.79
CA LYS A 166 15.50 26.33 3.83
C LYS A 166 17.00 26.53 4.06
N VAL A 167 17.82 25.51 3.80
CA VAL A 167 19.28 25.61 3.85
C VAL A 167 19.84 26.42 2.69
N LYS A 168 19.30 26.25 1.48
CA LYS A 168 19.66 27.08 0.30
C LYS A 168 19.17 28.52 0.44
N ASP A 169 17.99 28.72 1.03
CA ASP A 169 17.44 30.05 1.28
C ASP A 169 18.27 30.78 2.34
N LEU A 170 18.67 30.09 3.41
CA LEU A 170 19.50 30.64 4.49
C LEU A 170 20.96 30.87 4.07
N VAL A 171 21.54 29.94 3.31
CA VAL A 171 22.93 30.01 2.83
C VAL A 171 22.92 30.27 1.33
N SER A 172 22.52 31.49 1.00
CA SER A 172 22.54 32.00 -0.37
C SER A 172 23.97 32.33 -0.82
N THR A 173 24.22 32.36 -2.13
CA THR A 173 25.51 32.78 -2.69
C THR A 173 25.94 34.13 -2.16
N ASP A 174 25.00 35.06 -2.05
CA ASP A 174 25.23 36.43 -1.62
C ASP A 174 25.68 36.46 -0.14
N THR A 175 25.01 35.70 0.73
CA THR A 175 25.40 35.58 2.15
C THR A 175 26.79 34.97 2.33
N LEU A 176 27.17 34.00 1.48
CA LEU A 176 28.50 33.40 1.51
C LEU A 176 29.58 34.36 1.03
N GLU A 177 29.27 35.20 0.04
CA GLU A 177 30.15 36.25 -0.45
C GLU A 177 30.35 37.34 0.59
N GLU A 178 29.28 37.80 1.24
CA GLU A 178 29.34 38.73 2.37
C GLU A 178 30.20 38.17 3.50
N MET A 179 30.01 36.90 3.88
CA MET A 179 30.83 36.25 4.91
C MET A 179 32.30 36.14 4.51
N LEU A 180 32.61 35.87 3.23
CA LEU A 180 33.99 35.88 2.74
C LEU A 180 34.61 37.27 2.82
N ASN A 181 33.89 38.30 2.39
CA ASN A 181 34.35 39.68 2.41
C ASN A 181 34.63 40.14 3.85
N ILE A 182 33.73 39.82 4.79
CA ILE A 182 33.91 40.11 6.23
C ILE A 182 35.11 39.35 6.77
N HIS A 183 35.28 38.07 6.42
CA HIS A 183 36.41 37.27 6.89
C HIS A 183 37.75 37.79 6.35
N GLU A 184 37.83 38.15 5.06
CA GLU A 184 39.04 38.72 4.47
C GLU A 184 39.38 40.07 5.11
N HIS A 185 38.38 40.94 5.31
CA HIS A 185 38.57 42.21 5.99
C HIS A 185 39.04 42.03 7.43
N TYR A 186 38.45 41.08 8.16
CA TYR A 186 38.86 40.73 9.52
C TYR A 186 40.31 40.26 9.57
N GLN A 187 40.73 39.38 8.65
CA GLN A 187 42.11 38.90 8.58
C GLN A 187 43.09 40.04 8.26
N LYS A 188 42.76 40.94 7.32
CA LYS A 188 43.56 42.13 7.00
C LYS A 188 43.74 43.02 8.23
N THR A 189 42.66 43.31 8.94
CA THR A 189 42.68 44.15 10.15
C THR A 189 43.47 43.49 11.28
N LYS A 190 43.37 42.17 11.44
CA LYS A 190 44.14 41.39 12.42
C LYS A 190 45.65 41.48 12.18
N CYS A 191 46.09 41.44 10.91
CA CYS A 191 47.49 41.64 10.52
C CYS A 191 47.98 43.09 10.72
N LEU A 192 47.08 44.09 10.65
CA LEU A 192 47.45 45.49 10.88
C LEU A 192 47.65 45.81 12.37
N ILE A 193 46.93 45.12 13.25
CA ILE A 193 46.96 45.34 14.71
C ILE A 193 48.07 44.53 15.39
N SER A 194 48.56 43.46 14.76
CA SER A 194 49.66 42.65 15.30
C SER A 194 51.00 43.40 15.30
N ALA A 195 51.81 43.16 16.33
CA ALA A 195 53.14 43.77 16.47
C ALA A 195 54.06 43.47 15.26
N ASP A 196 53.88 42.28 14.67
CA ASP A 196 54.45 41.91 13.38
C ASP A 196 53.37 42.16 12.30
N LYS A 197 53.52 43.22 11.49
CA LYS A 197 52.54 43.65 10.46
C LYS A 197 52.25 42.61 9.35
N SER A 198 52.90 41.45 9.43
CA SER A 198 52.83 40.37 8.45
C SER A 198 52.15 39.11 8.97
N LYS A 199 51.94 38.98 10.30
CA LYS A 199 51.38 37.76 10.91
C LYS A 199 50.31 38.08 11.95
N PRO A 200 49.10 37.53 11.80
CA PRO A 200 48.04 37.77 12.76
C PRO A 200 48.37 37.18 14.13
N ASP A 201 48.06 37.90 15.20
CA ASP A 201 48.28 37.41 16.58
C ASP A 201 47.39 36.18 16.85
N LYS A 202 47.98 35.13 17.45
CA LYS A 202 47.28 33.89 17.80
C LYS A 202 46.15 34.15 18.80
N ALA A 203 46.32 35.14 19.68
CA ALA A 203 45.29 35.52 20.66
C ALA A 203 43.98 36.02 20.01
N LEU A 204 44.07 36.54 18.77
CA LEU A 204 42.93 37.06 18.03
C LEU A 204 42.32 36.00 17.09
N SER A 205 42.75 34.74 17.14
CA SER A 205 42.25 33.68 16.24
C SER A 205 41.02 32.97 16.80
N LEU A 206 39.89 33.68 16.83
CA LEU A 206 38.62 33.14 17.35
C LEU A 206 37.87 32.28 16.31
N ILE A 207 38.10 32.54 15.03
CA ILE A 207 37.44 31.86 13.91
C ILE A 207 38.41 30.84 13.30
N LYS A 208 37.92 29.63 12.99
CA LYS A 208 38.69 28.62 12.27
C LYS A 208 39.00 29.10 10.85
N ASP A 209 40.24 28.91 10.42
CA ASP A 209 40.63 29.17 9.04
C ASP A 209 39.81 28.29 8.08
N GLY A 210 39.34 28.87 6.98
CA GLY A 210 38.51 28.16 6.00
C GLY A 210 37.09 27.84 6.50
N PHE A 211 36.56 28.59 7.48
CA PHE A 211 35.18 28.44 7.94
C PHE A 211 34.16 28.54 6.80
N VAL A 212 34.32 29.51 5.90
CA VAL A 212 33.39 29.71 4.79
C VAL A 212 33.46 28.57 3.78
N ASP A 213 34.65 28.02 3.53
CA ASP A 213 34.81 26.83 2.67
C ASP A 213 34.24 25.58 3.31
N SER A 214 34.40 25.43 4.64
CA SER A 214 33.78 24.36 5.42
C SER A 214 32.25 24.44 5.36
N LEU A 215 31.70 25.65 5.45
CA LEU A 215 30.27 25.90 5.33
C LEU A 215 29.76 25.60 3.91
N LYS A 216 30.49 26.02 2.86
CA LYS A 216 30.18 25.66 1.47
C LYS A 216 30.13 24.14 1.29
N ASN A 217 31.14 23.44 1.79
CA ASN A 217 31.20 21.98 1.72
C ASN A 217 29.99 21.34 2.42
N LEU A 218 29.64 21.79 3.63
CA LEU A 218 28.48 21.32 4.39
C LEU A 218 27.16 21.53 3.61
N VAL A 219 26.98 22.69 2.98
CA VAL A 219 25.79 22.98 2.16
C VAL A 219 25.73 22.06 0.95
N THR A 220 26.86 21.84 0.27
CA THR A 220 26.89 20.90 -0.86
C THR A 220 26.60 19.46 -0.44
N GLU A 221 27.11 19.04 0.73
CA GLU A 221 26.83 17.73 1.31
C GLU A 221 25.35 17.58 1.63
N HIS A 222 24.74 18.60 2.25
CA HIS A 222 23.30 18.62 2.51
C HIS A 222 22.47 18.48 1.23
N GLN A 223 22.83 19.22 0.17
CA GLN A 223 22.17 19.12 -1.13
C GLN A 223 22.32 17.73 -1.75
N GLN A 224 23.49 17.11 -1.64
CA GLN A 224 23.73 15.75 -2.11
C GLN A 224 22.94 14.72 -1.31
N TRP A 225 22.94 14.83 0.03
CA TRP A 225 22.14 14.00 0.91
C TRP A 225 20.66 14.11 0.55
N LYS A 226 20.13 15.32 0.39
CA LYS A 226 18.74 15.55 -0.02
C LYS A 226 18.41 14.90 -1.37
N LYS A 227 19.32 14.97 -2.34
CA LYS A 227 19.16 14.28 -3.64
C LYS A 227 19.16 12.75 -3.49
N ARG A 228 19.98 12.19 -2.59
CA ARG A 228 20.01 10.75 -2.28
C ARG A 228 18.73 10.30 -1.58
N THR A 229 18.26 11.06 -0.60
CA THR A 229 17.03 10.77 0.16
C THR A 229 15.76 10.92 -0.69
N ARG A 230 15.76 11.82 -1.68
CA ARG A 230 14.63 12.00 -2.61
C ARG A 230 14.55 10.94 -3.72
N LYS A 231 15.63 10.22 -4.02
CA LYS A 231 15.57 9.08 -4.92
C LYS A 231 14.97 7.88 -4.15
N PRO A 232 13.88 7.25 -4.65
CA PRO A 232 13.45 5.99 -4.07
C PRO A 232 14.62 5.00 -4.14
N ARG A 233 14.88 4.27 -3.04
CA ARG A 233 15.88 3.19 -2.94
C ARG A 233 15.54 2.04 -3.90
N THR A 234 15.75 2.29 -5.17
CA THR A 234 15.70 1.32 -6.25
C THR A 234 17.02 1.54 -6.97
N GLU A 235 17.88 0.52 -6.95
CA GLU A 235 19.12 0.39 -7.74
C GLU A 235 20.44 0.91 -7.13
N ALA A 236 20.66 0.83 -5.81
CA ALA A 236 22.00 1.07 -5.25
C ALA A 236 22.40 0.22 -4.02
N GLU A 237 21.81 -0.96 -3.84
CA GLU A 237 22.27 -1.96 -2.85
C GLU A 237 22.30 -3.38 -3.45
N GLU A 238 22.82 -3.52 -4.68
CA GLU A 238 23.20 -4.83 -5.25
C GLU A 238 24.73 -4.99 -5.39
N LYS A 239 25.51 -4.23 -4.61
CA LYS A 239 26.96 -4.43 -4.51
C LYS A 239 27.44 -4.31 -3.07
N GLU A 240 26.97 -5.21 -2.22
CA GLU A 240 27.71 -5.76 -1.06
C GLU A 240 26.77 -6.63 -0.20
N ALA A 241 26.44 -7.82 -0.70
CA ALA A 241 25.99 -8.95 0.13
C ALA A 241 26.13 -10.26 -0.68
N THR A 242 27.34 -10.52 -1.17
CA THR A 242 27.72 -11.87 -1.59
C THR A 242 27.69 -12.77 -0.36
N SER A 243 26.65 -13.62 -0.21
CA SER A 243 26.76 -14.93 0.50
C SER A 243 25.47 -15.77 0.59
N GLN A 244 24.36 -15.48 -0.11
CA GLN A 244 23.15 -16.34 0.00
C GLN A 244 22.46 -16.76 -1.32
N GLU A 245 23.05 -16.52 -2.50
CA GLU A 245 22.45 -16.93 -3.79
C GLU A 245 22.69 -18.39 -4.23
N SER A 246 23.45 -19.20 -3.47
CA SER A 246 23.87 -20.53 -3.94
C SER A 246 22.72 -21.54 -4.05
N GLU A 247 21.80 -21.58 -3.07
CA GLU A 247 20.84 -22.69 -2.98
C GLU A 247 19.68 -22.59 -3.99
N GLY A 248 19.21 -21.38 -4.30
CA GLY A 248 18.13 -21.16 -5.26
C GLY A 248 18.54 -21.49 -6.70
N SER A 249 19.78 -21.13 -7.07
CA SER A 249 20.38 -21.38 -8.38
C SER A 249 20.61 -22.87 -8.63
N GLU A 250 21.06 -23.61 -7.61
CA GLU A 250 21.31 -25.04 -7.71
C GLU A 250 20.02 -25.85 -7.88
N ARG A 251 18.97 -25.54 -7.11
CA ARG A 251 17.67 -26.22 -7.25
C ARG A 251 17.06 -25.97 -8.63
N ALA A 252 17.17 -24.75 -9.15
CA ALA A 252 16.69 -24.41 -10.49
C ALA A 252 17.45 -25.19 -11.58
N ARG A 253 18.78 -25.31 -11.46
CA ARG A 253 19.62 -26.12 -12.37
C ARG A 253 19.28 -27.61 -12.29
N ALA A 254 19.08 -28.15 -11.08
CA ALA A 254 18.70 -29.55 -10.89
C ALA A 254 17.34 -29.87 -11.54
N LEU A 255 16.34 -29.01 -11.35
CA LEU A 255 15.02 -29.15 -11.98
C LEU A 255 15.10 -29.06 -13.51
N ALA A 256 15.91 -28.14 -14.06
CA ALA A 256 16.15 -28.05 -15.49
C ALA A 256 16.82 -29.31 -16.06
N LYS A 257 17.76 -29.89 -15.33
CA LYS A 257 18.48 -31.12 -15.71
C LYS A 257 17.60 -32.37 -15.62
N ILE A 258 16.68 -32.43 -14.66
CA ILE A 258 15.64 -33.47 -14.60
C ILE A 258 14.71 -33.33 -15.79
N LYS A 259 14.22 -32.11 -16.07
CA LYS A 259 13.32 -31.84 -17.19
C LYS A 259 13.97 -32.21 -18.53
N SER A 260 15.21 -31.79 -18.78
CA SER A 260 15.88 -32.13 -20.03
C SER A 260 16.08 -33.64 -20.21
N LYS A 261 16.39 -34.39 -19.14
CA LYS A 261 16.47 -35.85 -19.18
C LYS A 261 15.11 -36.52 -19.44
N SER A 262 14.04 -36.05 -18.78
CA SER A 262 12.70 -36.62 -18.92
C SER A 262 12.10 -36.40 -20.31
N TYR A 263 12.39 -35.27 -20.95
CA TYR A 263 11.82 -34.90 -22.26
C TYR A 263 12.73 -35.21 -23.45
N ASN A 264 13.98 -35.68 -23.26
CA ASN A 264 14.85 -36.10 -24.36
C ASN A 264 14.54 -37.49 -24.92
N CYS A 265 13.76 -38.31 -24.21
CA CYS A 265 13.28 -39.60 -24.69
C CYS A 265 11.77 -39.54 -24.96
N VAL A 266 11.37 -38.67 -25.88
CA VAL A 266 10.07 -38.79 -26.53
C VAL A 266 10.31 -39.47 -27.87
N THR A 267 10.19 -40.79 -27.89
CA THR A 267 9.98 -41.51 -29.13
C THR A 267 8.71 -40.97 -29.77
N VAL A 268 8.81 -40.57 -31.04
CA VAL A 268 7.68 -40.07 -31.82
C VAL A 268 6.63 -41.19 -31.87
N ALA A 269 5.58 -41.08 -31.06
CA ALA A 269 4.43 -41.97 -31.17
C ALA A 269 3.84 -41.83 -32.60
N PRO A 270 3.58 -42.95 -33.30
CA PRO A 270 3.13 -42.91 -34.68
C PRO A 270 1.78 -42.21 -34.75
N LYS A 271 1.72 -41.11 -35.50
CA LYS A 271 0.51 -40.32 -35.72
C LYS A 271 -0.60 -41.22 -36.27
N SER A 272 -1.67 -41.34 -35.50
CA SER A 272 -2.91 -42.02 -35.86
C SER A 272 -3.41 -41.57 -37.23
N ARG A 273 -3.50 -42.56 -38.11
CA ARG A 273 -3.98 -42.54 -39.49
C ARG A 273 -5.49 -42.30 -39.52
N ARG A 274 -5.95 -41.06 -39.56
CA ARG A 274 -7.37 -40.71 -39.85
C ARG A 274 -7.51 -39.28 -40.37
N HIS A 275 -7.09 -39.05 -41.62
CA HIS A 275 -7.82 -38.24 -42.60
C HIS A 275 -7.09 -38.31 -43.95
N ARG A 276 -7.60 -39.12 -44.88
CA ARG A 276 -7.30 -39.00 -46.31
C ARG A 276 -8.55 -38.44 -46.96
N GLN A 277 -8.43 -37.27 -47.58
CA GLN A 277 -9.43 -36.77 -48.51
C GLN A 277 -9.39 -37.63 -49.77
N VAL A 278 -10.55 -38.04 -50.27
CA VAL A 278 -10.73 -38.59 -51.62
C VAL A 278 -12.04 -38.04 -52.19
N GLU A 279 -11.94 -37.67 -53.45
CA GLU A 279 -12.84 -36.90 -54.31
C GLU A 279 -14.28 -37.41 -54.49
N MET A 280 -15.08 -36.44 -54.93
CA MET A 280 -16.45 -36.55 -55.44
C MET A 280 -16.48 -37.20 -56.83
N ALA A 281 -17.46 -38.09 -57.05
CA ALA A 281 -17.96 -38.42 -58.37
C ALA A 281 -19.46 -38.77 -58.31
N SER A 282 -20.11 -38.55 -59.44
CA SER A 282 -21.48 -38.12 -59.69
C SER A 282 -22.48 -39.24 -60.07
N VAL A 283 -23.76 -38.92 -59.82
CA VAL A 283 -24.98 -39.26 -60.60
C VAL A 283 -25.58 -40.69 -60.53
N THR A 284 -26.88 -40.68 -60.19
CA THR A 284 -27.93 -41.72 -60.19
C THR A 284 -28.34 -42.15 -61.62
N PRO A 285 -28.98 -43.33 -61.89
CA PRO A 285 -30.39 -43.56 -61.51
C PRO A 285 -30.89 -45.02 -61.27
N ALA A 286 -31.98 -45.07 -60.49
CA ALA A 286 -33.14 -45.99 -60.50
C ALA A 286 -33.00 -47.52 -60.43
N SER A 287 -33.66 -48.14 -59.43
CA SER A 287 -34.85 -49.01 -59.60
C SER A 287 -34.99 -50.12 -58.52
N ASN A 288 -36.13 -50.08 -57.81
CA ASN A 288 -36.94 -51.18 -57.26
C ASN A 288 -36.35 -52.31 -56.38
N SER A 289 -36.74 -52.31 -55.10
CA SER A 289 -37.84 -53.16 -54.54
C SER A 289 -37.57 -53.84 -53.18
N LYS A 290 -38.67 -53.93 -52.40
CA LYS A 290 -39.01 -54.86 -51.30
C LYS A 290 -38.54 -54.56 -49.85
N LYS A 291 -39.56 -54.13 -49.07
CA LYS A 291 -39.96 -54.49 -47.70
C LYS A 291 -38.99 -55.33 -46.83
N ARG A 292 -38.81 -54.90 -45.56
CA ARG A 292 -39.07 -55.64 -44.29
C ARG A 292 -38.68 -54.77 -43.07
N THR A 293 -39.65 -54.26 -42.30
CA THR A 293 -40.07 -54.69 -40.94
C THR A 293 -39.03 -54.66 -39.80
N ARG A 294 -39.35 -53.82 -38.78
CA ARG A 294 -39.12 -53.97 -37.31
C ARG A 294 -37.64 -54.02 -36.84
N GLN A 295 -37.20 -53.37 -35.76
CA GLN A 295 -37.78 -53.25 -34.43
C GLN A 295 -37.03 -52.20 -33.57
N LYS A 296 -37.75 -51.52 -32.67
CA LYS A 296 -37.24 -50.68 -31.57
C LYS A 296 -36.57 -51.54 -30.49
N ALA A 297 -35.49 -51.04 -29.88
CA ALA A 297 -35.19 -51.31 -28.48
C ALA A 297 -34.58 -50.07 -27.80
N ARG A 298 -35.24 -49.66 -26.70
CA ARG A 298 -34.88 -48.55 -25.80
C ARG A 298 -34.05 -49.11 -24.65
N LYS A 299 -33.06 -48.36 -24.15
CA LYS A 299 -32.55 -48.40 -22.75
C LYS A 299 -32.12 -46.97 -22.41
N SER A 300 -32.87 -46.17 -21.64
CA SER A 300 -33.29 -46.28 -20.23
C SER A 300 -32.14 -46.09 -19.23
N THR A 301 -32.13 -44.88 -18.69
CA THR A 301 -31.39 -44.28 -17.57
C THR A 301 -31.67 -44.96 -16.22
N ARG A 302 -30.69 -44.98 -15.30
CA ARG A 302 -30.80 -44.93 -13.82
C ARG A 302 -29.37 -44.90 -13.22
N LYS A 303 -28.92 -43.83 -12.57
CA LYS A 303 -29.11 -43.38 -11.16
C LYS A 303 -28.54 -44.33 -10.09
N THR A 304 -27.40 -43.90 -9.53
CA THR A 304 -26.96 -43.82 -8.11
C THR A 304 -27.64 -44.69 -7.05
N ALA A 305 -26.82 -45.41 -6.27
CA ALA A 305 -27.06 -45.68 -4.84
C ALA A 305 -25.74 -45.87 -4.08
N ILE A 306 -25.63 -45.16 -2.96
CA ILE A 306 -24.61 -45.28 -1.91
C ILE A 306 -25.05 -46.41 -0.96
N LYS A 307 -24.12 -47.24 -0.50
CA LYS A 307 -24.35 -48.12 0.66
C LYS A 307 -23.11 -48.13 1.56
N GLN A 308 -23.31 -47.77 2.82
CA GLN A 308 -22.40 -48.00 3.93
C GLN A 308 -22.58 -49.44 4.43
N GLU A 309 -21.51 -50.11 4.82
CA GLU A 309 -21.56 -51.29 5.70
C GLU A 309 -20.24 -51.35 6.49
N ALA A 310 -20.39 -51.58 7.80
CA ALA A 310 -19.36 -51.71 8.81
C ALA A 310 -19.27 -53.20 9.23
N LEU A 311 -18.08 -53.71 9.52
CA LEU A 311 -17.85 -54.89 10.37
C LEU A 311 -16.45 -54.85 11.01
N ASP A 312 -16.41 -55.22 12.29
CA ASP A 312 -15.27 -55.32 13.22
C ASP A 312 -14.49 -56.65 13.11
N LEU A 313 -13.18 -56.57 13.44
CA LEU A 313 -12.23 -57.46 14.18
C LEU A 313 -12.22 -58.99 13.90
N GLU A 314 -11.09 -59.68 13.68
CA GLU A 314 -9.92 -59.98 14.56
C GLU A 314 -8.68 -60.31 13.69
N ASP A 315 -7.49 -59.73 13.93
CA ASP A 315 -6.29 -60.21 14.66
C ASP A 315 -5.54 -61.43 14.07
N ASP A 316 -4.34 -61.18 13.52
CA ASP A 316 -3.17 -62.07 13.61
C ASP A 316 -1.88 -61.30 13.25
N LYS A 317 -0.83 -61.48 14.08
CA LYS A 317 0.50 -60.84 14.05
C LYS A 317 1.32 -61.35 12.82
N GLU A 318 2.31 -60.65 12.24
CA GLU A 318 3.56 -60.21 12.85
C GLU A 318 4.43 -59.41 11.84
N GLY A 319 5.26 -58.47 12.33
CA GLY A 319 6.57 -58.13 11.74
C GLY A 319 6.67 -57.01 10.67
N GLY A 320 7.03 -55.78 11.07
CA GLY A 320 7.57 -54.80 10.11
C GLY A 320 7.60 -53.34 10.57
N SER A 321 8.70 -52.94 11.21
CA SER A 321 9.00 -51.56 11.63
C SER A 321 8.98 -50.54 10.48
N LYS A 322 8.01 -49.60 10.46
CA LYS A 322 8.13 -48.30 9.76
C LYS A 322 7.41 -47.17 10.50
N ARG A 323 8.18 -46.11 10.77
CA ARG A 323 7.83 -44.89 11.53
C ARG A 323 6.69 -44.11 10.85
N ARG A 324 5.66 -43.75 11.63
CA ARG A 324 4.58 -42.82 11.22
C ARG A 324 5.00 -41.36 11.47
N PRO A 325 4.64 -40.39 10.60
CA PRO A 325 4.80 -38.98 10.89
C PRO A 325 3.70 -38.51 11.87
N LYS A 326 4.11 -37.90 12.98
CA LYS A 326 3.21 -37.32 13.99
C LYS A 326 2.54 -36.06 13.42
N SER A 327 1.21 -36.04 13.44
CA SER A 327 0.39 -34.85 13.19
C SER A 327 0.42 -33.96 14.44
N THR A 328 1.11 -32.83 14.37
CA THR A 328 1.18 -31.86 15.46
C THR A 328 -0.08 -30.98 15.42
N ARG A 329 -1.01 -31.22 16.36
CA ARG A 329 -2.09 -30.28 16.68
C ARG A 329 -1.52 -29.17 17.57
N LEU A 330 -1.93 -27.92 17.31
CA LEU A 330 -1.55 -26.74 18.10
C LEU A 330 -2.15 -26.82 19.52
N PRO A 331 -1.43 -26.44 20.58
CA PRO A 331 -1.98 -26.40 21.93
C PRO A 331 -2.99 -25.26 22.10
N ILE A 332 -4.11 -25.57 22.75
CA ILE A 332 -5.11 -24.60 23.24
C ILE A 332 -4.60 -24.10 24.59
N ILE A 333 -4.47 -22.78 24.73
CA ILE A 333 -4.09 -22.10 25.99
C ILE A 333 -5.39 -21.88 26.79
N PRO A 334 -5.47 -22.28 28.07
CA PRO A 334 -6.62 -21.98 28.92
C PRO A 334 -6.60 -20.51 29.35
N GLU A 335 -7.76 -19.86 29.36
CA GLU A 335 -7.91 -18.50 29.90
C GLU A 335 -7.88 -18.56 31.43
N GLU A 336 -7.01 -17.74 32.03
CA GLU A 336 -7.00 -17.48 33.46
C GLU A 336 -8.00 -16.37 33.79
N ASP A 337 -8.95 -16.71 34.66
CA ASP A 337 -9.88 -15.77 35.28
C ASP A 337 -9.10 -14.78 36.16
N SER A 338 -9.13 -13.49 35.79
CA SER A 338 -8.85 -12.40 36.72
C SER A 338 -10.05 -11.46 36.80
N SER A 339 -10.77 -11.59 37.92
CA SER A 339 -11.83 -10.71 38.33
C SER A 339 -11.29 -9.29 38.54
N SER A 340 -11.89 -8.30 37.86
CA SER A 340 -11.84 -6.91 38.30
C SER A 340 -13.23 -6.32 38.28
N SER A 341 -13.65 -5.91 39.47
CA SER A 341 -14.88 -5.24 39.83
C SER A 341 -15.11 -3.95 39.05
N SER A 342 -16.32 -3.75 38.55
CA SER A 342 -16.91 -2.42 38.37
C SER A 342 -18.43 -2.56 38.29
N GLU A 343 -19.09 -1.80 39.15
CA GLU A 343 -20.49 -1.81 39.52
C GLU A 343 -21.46 -1.57 38.33
N GLU A 344 -22.55 -2.32 38.32
CA GLU A 344 -23.71 -2.12 37.45
C GLU A 344 -24.46 -0.82 37.79
N MET A 345 -24.76 -0.02 36.76
CA MET A 345 -25.81 1.01 36.79
C MET A 345 -26.89 0.62 35.78
N PRO A 346 -28.20 0.66 36.13
CA PRO A 346 -29.23 0.02 35.32
C PRO A 346 -29.67 0.87 34.11
N VAL A 347 -29.79 0.20 32.97
CA VAL A 347 -30.32 0.75 31.71
C VAL A 347 -31.85 0.85 31.77
N VAL A 348 -32.37 2.08 31.67
CA VAL A 348 -33.80 2.38 31.56
C VAL A 348 -34.35 1.91 30.20
N LYS A 349 -35.24 0.91 30.21
CA LYS A 349 -36.00 0.44 29.04
C LYS A 349 -37.02 1.50 28.60
N ARG A 350 -36.80 2.13 27.45
CA ARG A 350 -37.85 2.93 26.76
C ARG A 350 -38.91 2.00 26.16
N ARG A 351 -40.12 2.03 26.72
CA ARG A 351 -41.35 1.43 26.15
C ARG A 351 -41.72 2.12 24.84
N ARG A 352 -41.91 1.35 23.77
CA ARG A 352 -42.61 1.79 22.55
C ARG A 352 -44.11 1.82 22.82
N THR A 353 -44.74 2.99 22.78
CA THR A 353 -46.20 3.12 22.78
C THR A 353 -46.72 3.17 21.35
N SER A 354 -47.53 2.18 20.98
CA SER A 354 -48.33 2.14 19.75
C SER A 354 -49.48 3.15 19.83
N LYS A 355 -49.53 4.14 18.93
CA LYS A 355 -50.69 5.04 18.80
C LYS A 355 -51.65 4.48 17.76
N LYS A 356 -52.81 4.00 18.23
CA LYS A 356 -53.95 3.56 17.43
C LYS A 356 -54.74 4.78 16.93
N ARG A 357 -55.35 4.59 15.76
CA ARG A 357 -56.23 5.47 14.97
C ARG A 357 -57.21 6.35 15.77
N GLY A 358 -57.45 7.56 15.28
CA GLY A 358 -58.67 8.35 15.50
C GLY A 358 -59.20 8.89 14.17
N LYS A 359 -60.42 8.48 13.80
CA LYS A 359 -61.30 9.03 12.76
C LYS A 359 -62.14 10.13 13.41
N THR A 360 -62.24 11.30 12.79
CA THR A 360 -63.29 12.34 12.87
C THR A 360 -62.88 13.41 11.86
N SER A 361 -63.70 14.00 11.00
CA SER A 361 -65.13 13.97 10.70
C SER A 361 -65.28 14.33 9.23
#